data_AF-A0A250IC35-F1
#
_entry.id   AF-A0A250IC35-F1
#
_cell.length_a   1.000
_cell.length_b   1.000
_cell.length_c   1.000
_cell.angle_alpha   90.00
_cell.angle_beta   90.00
_cell.angle_gamma   90.00
#
_symmetry.space_group_name_H-M   'P 1'
#
loop_
_entity.id
_entity.type
_entity.pdbx_description
1 polymer ?
#
loop_
_entity_poly.entity_id
_entity_poly.type
_entity_poly.pdbx_seq_one_letter_code
_entity_poly.pdbx_strand_id
1 'polypeptide(L)'
;MTLPPMSYPMVVLALLLGGAAPAAPRRAVFASGDCKDAALSSQTKALSDTLAARPGENPLSAADLTERLFPQPSGDFEDIHRQFEAAQGQFYEAHYTRSAQLLDEVLRQVVRLPVGEARWKLTVDTWLLQGMTLRSLGRVKESDEAFGNVLRLDAGHQLDPDYYTPSTRQAFDKLRKELARARKVKLTVKSTLPSSEVFLDGRSVGQTPLALDVLPGTYALTLQKGEALSFPRRLEVRGEELPLLVDLAYEGAFSATPFPCLATSEEGARGLSHAVRLGGSLGVEEVIVVRLEGTSSGPKWLAATVINVEGGQKLREGGFKTRGLDAPVDSLAALVDFITTGKTQPSLVVAQPDLQPPWEQPSEPRALAVSELRTAPAGTSGTRVASYVALGTGAATLVGAGIVRLSAQSEWAELQKNHLNANGRVEADDETGRFLVGRLERKGQLLTGLLIGSGAALATGAVLYLVSPSTPPPPVTLGVMAGPEGAGASVSGRF
;
A
#
# COMPACT_ATOMS: atom_id res chain seq x y z
N MET A 1 20.04 -83.42 -1.13
CA MET A 1 20.31 -82.10 -0.52
C MET A 1 20.74 -81.16 -1.63
N THR A 2 19.81 -80.32 -2.09
CA THR A 2 19.94 -79.44 -3.25
C THR A 2 19.51 -78.05 -2.80
N LEU A 3 20.44 -77.09 -2.84
CA LEU A 3 20.20 -75.69 -2.49
C LEU A 3 19.54 -74.95 -3.68
N PRO A 4 18.57 -74.04 -3.44
CA PRO A 4 17.83 -73.35 -4.49
C PRO A 4 18.57 -72.08 -5.00
N PRO A 5 18.25 -71.62 -6.22
CA PRO A 5 18.85 -70.43 -6.82
C PRO A 5 18.24 -69.13 -6.27
N MET A 6 19.11 -68.12 -6.13
CA MET A 6 18.81 -66.73 -5.76
C MET A 6 18.06 -66.02 -6.90
N SER A 7 16.88 -65.50 -6.59
CA SER A 7 16.11 -64.58 -7.43
C SER A 7 16.28 -63.15 -6.93
N TYR A 8 16.81 -62.24 -7.75
CA TYR A 8 16.75 -60.80 -7.50
C TYR A 8 15.61 -60.18 -8.31
N PRO A 9 14.63 -59.50 -7.70
CA PRO A 9 13.62 -58.76 -8.45
C PRO A 9 14.19 -57.41 -8.89
N MET A 10 14.08 -57.16 -10.19
CA MET A 10 14.37 -55.88 -10.82
C MET A 10 13.23 -54.90 -10.47
N VAL A 11 13.50 -53.90 -9.63
CA VAL A 11 12.53 -52.84 -9.31
C VAL A 11 12.61 -51.79 -10.41
N VAL A 12 11.59 -51.76 -11.28
CA VAL A 12 11.38 -50.68 -12.24
C VAL A 12 10.69 -49.53 -11.49
N LEU A 13 11.46 -48.48 -11.19
CA LEU A 13 10.95 -47.24 -10.61
C LEU A 13 10.30 -46.40 -11.72
N ALA A 14 8.99 -46.51 -11.87
CA ALA A 14 8.21 -45.62 -12.73
C ALA A 14 8.13 -44.23 -12.08
N LEU A 15 9.00 -43.31 -12.51
CA LEU A 15 8.86 -41.88 -12.22
C LEU A 15 7.64 -41.34 -12.96
N LEU A 16 6.52 -41.24 -12.24
CA LEU A 16 5.39 -40.41 -12.63
C LEU A 16 5.81 -38.95 -12.53
N LEU A 17 6.30 -38.39 -13.65
CA LEU A 17 6.38 -36.95 -13.87
C LEU A 17 4.94 -36.42 -14.00
N GLY A 18 4.27 -36.25 -12.87
CA GLY A 18 3.08 -35.40 -12.80
C GLY A 18 3.51 -33.99 -13.15
N GLY A 19 3.14 -33.52 -14.34
CA GLY A 19 3.28 -32.12 -14.69
C GLY A 19 2.47 -31.30 -13.69
N ALA A 20 3.14 -30.68 -12.72
CA ALA A 20 2.53 -29.61 -11.95
C ALA A 20 2.23 -28.50 -12.94
N ALA A 21 0.96 -28.38 -13.34
CA ALA A 21 0.49 -27.17 -14.00
C ALA A 21 0.90 -26.00 -13.09
N PRO A 22 1.56 -24.95 -13.61
CA PRO A 22 1.88 -23.79 -12.79
C PRO A 22 0.60 -23.30 -12.14
N ALA A 23 0.59 -23.24 -10.81
CA ALA A 23 -0.54 -22.69 -10.08
C ALA A 23 -0.81 -21.27 -10.58
N ALA A 24 -2.07 -20.94 -10.84
CA ALA A 24 -2.43 -19.58 -11.23
C ALA A 24 -1.95 -18.60 -10.14
N PRO A 25 -1.42 -17.43 -10.53
CA PRO A 25 -0.93 -16.44 -9.56
C PRO A 25 -2.07 -15.99 -8.66
N ARG A 26 -1.77 -15.66 -7.41
CA ARG A 26 -2.77 -15.08 -6.51
C ARG A 26 -3.07 -13.66 -6.97
N ARG A 27 -4.33 -13.38 -7.30
CA ARG A 27 -4.78 -12.10 -7.84
C ARG A 27 -5.70 -11.36 -6.87
N ALA A 28 -5.68 -10.04 -6.89
CA ALA A 28 -6.74 -9.21 -6.31
C ALA A 28 -7.34 -8.29 -7.38
N VAL A 29 -8.66 -8.09 -7.33
CA VAL A 29 -9.39 -7.19 -8.24
C VAL A 29 -9.94 -6.02 -7.43
N PHE A 30 -9.69 -4.80 -7.88
CA PHE A 30 -10.27 -3.60 -7.28
C PHE A 30 -10.38 -2.47 -8.31
N ALA A 31 -11.27 -1.53 -8.01
CA ALA A 31 -11.48 -0.34 -8.82
C ALA A 31 -10.41 0.72 -8.52
N SER A 32 -10.13 1.61 -9.48
CA SER A 32 -9.38 2.84 -9.27
C SER A 32 -10.08 3.98 -9.97
N GLY A 33 -10.39 5.06 -9.25
CA GLY A 33 -11.11 6.21 -9.78
C GLY A 33 -11.99 6.90 -8.74
N ASP A 34 -13.16 7.39 -9.16
CA ASP A 34 -14.18 7.90 -8.23
C ASP A 34 -14.92 6.72 -7.58
N CYS A 35 -14.57 6.41 -6.32
CA CYS A 35 -15.20 5.31 -5.56
C CYS A 35 -16.67 5.54 -5.23
N LYS A 36 -17.22 6.73 -5.50
CA LYS A 36 -18.66 7.02 -5.40
C LYS A 36 -19.41 6.70 -6.71
N ASP A 37 -18.71 6.43 -7.82
CA ASP A 37 -19.33 6.03 -9.09
C ASP A 37 -19.83 4.58 -8.99
N ALA A 38 -21.16 4.43 -8.88
CA ALA A 38 -21.82 3.13 -8.81
C ALA A 38 -21.55 2.24 -10.04
N ALA A 39 -21.35 2.83 -11.22
CA ALA A 39 -21.04 2.08 -12.44
C ALA A 39 -19.65 1.44 -12.35
N LEU A 40 -18.66 2.18 -11.82
CA LEU A 40 -17.31 1.67 -11.61
C LEU A 40 -17.33 0.48 -10.63
N SER A 41 -18.02 0.61 -9.49
CA SER A 41 -18.12 -0.48 -8.51
C SER A 41 -18.87 -1.69 -9.06
N SER A 42 -19.98 -1.48 -9.78
CA SER A 42 -20.80 -2.53 -10.39
C SER A 42 -19.99 -3.33 -11.41
N GLN A 43 -19.33 -2.64 -12.34
CA GLN A 43 -18.57 -3.27 -13.41
C GLN A 43 -17.30 -3.96 -12.91
N THR A 44 -16.65 -3.40 -11.89
CA THR A 44 -15.51 -4.05 -11.20
C THR A 44 -15.96 -5.35 -10.53
N LYS A 45 -17.11 -5.33 -9.84
CA LYS A 45 -17.70 -6.53 -9.25
C LYS A 45 -18.01 -7.58 -10.32
N ALA A 46 -18.65 -7.19 -11.42
CA ALA A 46 -18.98 -8.10 -12.52
C ALA A 46 -17.70 -8.75 -13.11
N LEU A 47 -16.63 -7.97 -13.30
CA LEU A 47 -15.34 -8.49 -13.75
C LEU A 47 -14.74 -9.49 -12.76
N SER A 48 -14.76 -9.16 -11.46
CA SER A 48 -14.30 -10.05 -10.39
C SER A 48 -15.09 -11.35 -10.33
N ASP A 49 -16.41 -11.29 -10.43
CA ASP A 49 -17.30 -12.45 -10.40
C ASP A 49 -17.06 -13.34 -11.64
N THR A 50 -16.87 -12.72 -12.81
CA THR A 50 -16.54 -13.43 -14.07
C THR A 50 -15.17 -14.11 -14.01
N LEU A 51 -14.18 -13.47 -13.38
CA LEU A 51 -12.86 -14.06 -13.14
C LEU A 51 -12.93 -15.24 -12.18
N ALA A 52 -13.66 -15.10 -11.07
CA ALA A 52 -13.82 -16.15 -10.06
C ALA A 52 -14.57 -17.39 -10.59
N ALA A 53 -15.40 -17.23 -11.62
CA ALA A 53 -16.09 -18.35 -12.27
C ALA A 53 -15.19 -19.19 -13.21
N ARG A 54 -13.96 -18.74 -13.50
CA ARG A 54 -13.05 -19.43 -14.43
C ARG A 54 -12.32 -20.60 -13.74
N PRO A 55 -12.26 -21.80 -14.36
CA PRO A 55 -11.50 -22.92 -13.81
C PRO A 55 -10.02 -22.57 -13.64
N GLY A 56 -9.46 -22.86 -12.46
CA GLY A 56 -8.06 -22.63 -12.16
C GLY A 56 -7.74 -21.21 -11.66
N GLU A 57 -8.69 -20.28 -11.77
CA GLU A 57 -8.57 -18.94 -11.20
C GLU A 57 -9.09 -18.93 -9.76
N ASN A 58 -8.39 -18.23 -8.86
CA ASN A 58 -8.81 -18.06 -7.47
C ASN A 58 -8.45 -16.65 -6.97
N PRO A 59 -9.10 -15.60 -7.53
CA PRO A 59 -8.85 -14.24 -7.07
C PRO A 59 -9.32 -14.07 -5.63
N LEU A 60 -8.64 -13.20 -4.89
CA LEU A 60 -9.04 -12.79 -3.56
C LEU A 60 -10.45 -12.18 -3.62
N SER A 61 -11.38 -12.72 -2.84
CA SER A 61 -12.74 -12.19 -2.81
C SER A 61 -12.77 -10.78 -2.23
N ALA A 62 -13.78 -9.98 -2.57
CA ALA A 62 -13.96 -8.66 -1.99
C ALA A 62 -14.13 -8.72 -0.45
N ALA A 63 -14.74 -9.78 0.06
CA ALA A 63 -14.87 -10.03 1.49
C ALA A 63 -13.51 -10.31 2.14
N ASP A 64 -12.67 -11.16 1.54
CA ASP A 64 -11.32 -11.45 2.06
C ASP A 64 -10.42 -10.22 2.01
N LEU A 65 -10.52 -9.42 0.95
CA LEU A 65 -9.80 -8.17 0.80
C LEU A 65 -10.21 -7.19 1.91
N THR A 66 -11.51 -7.05 2.14
CA THR A 66 -12.06 -6.22 3.22
C THR A 66 -11.62 -6.73 4.58
N GLU A 67 -11.67 -8.05 4.85
CA GLU A 67 -11.25 -8.60 6.14
C GLU A 67 -9.75 -8.39 6.41
N ARG A 68 -8.91 -8.36 5.37
CA ARG A 68 -7.47 -8.09 5.50
C ARG A 68 -7.16 -6.62 5.78
N LEU A 69 -7.90 -5.69 5.17
CA LEU A 69 -7.59 -4.26 5.25
C LEU A 69 -8.43 -3.51 6.29
N PHE A 70 -9.70 -3.88 6.45
CA PHE A 70 -10.68 -3.30 7.35
C PHE A 70 -11.57 -4.41 7.94
N PRO A 71 -11.02 -5.27 8.82
CA PRO A 71 -11.77 -6.34 9.47
C PRO A 71 -13.03 -5.79 10.11
N GLN A 72 -14.18 -6.28 9.66
CA GLN A 72 -15.47 -5.80 10.13
C GLN A 72 -15.84 -6.49 11.45
N PRO A 73 -16.55 -5.80 12.36
CA PRO A 73 -17.16 -6.46 13.50
C PRO A 73 -18.25 -7.42 13.01
N SER A 74 -18.50 -8.49 13.76
CA SER A 74 -19.56 -9.47 13.44
C SER A 74 -20.98 -8.96 13.69
N GLY A 75 -21.12 -7.79 14.32
CA GLY A 75 -22.37 -7.09 14.57
C GLY A 75 -22.11 -5.59 14.75
N ASP A 76 -23.17 -4.79 14.82
CA ASP A 76 -23.03 -3.37 15.11
C ASP A 76 -22.70 -3.12 16.60
N PHE A 77 -22.64 -1.84 16.99
CA PHE A 77 -22.35 -1.48 18.38
C PHE A 77 -23.39 -2.06 19.35
N GLU A 78 -24.68 -2.03 19.00
CA GLU A 78 -25.77 -2.50 19.86
C GLU A 78 -25.74 -4.03 20.01
N ASP A 79 -25.43 -4.74 18.93
CA ASP A 79 -25.25 -6.19 18.96
C ASP A 79 -24.12 -6.62 19.91
N ILE A 80 -22.98 -5.92 19.86
CA ILE A 80 -21.83 -6.20 20.73
C ILE A 80 -22.12 -5.77 22.17
N HIS A 81 -22.79 -4.63 22.37
CA HIS A 81 -23.19 -4.17 23.69
C HIS A 81 -24.14 -5.17 24.37
N ARG A 82 -25.12 -5.73 23.64
CA ARG A 82 -25.99 -6.80 24.14
C ARG A 82 -25.23 -8.08 24.51
N GLN A 83 -24.16 -8.42 23.79
CA GLN A 83 -23.28 -9.54 24.18
C GLN A 83 -22.53 -9.25 25.48
N PHE A 84 -22.09 -8.00 25.68
CA PHE A 84 -21.51 -7.56 26.95
C PHE A 84 -22.53 -7.65 28.10
N GLU A 85 -23.77 -7.18 27.91
CA GLU A 85 -24.84 -7.31 28.91
C GLU A 85 -25.14 -8.78 29.23
N ALA A 86 -25.13 -9.67 28.24
CA ALA A 86 -25.26 -11.11 28.47
C ALA A 86 -24.09 -11.66 29.32
N ALA A 87 -22.85 -11.22 29.06
CA ALA A 87 -21.69 -11.60 29.87
C ALA A 87 -21.78 -11.06 31.31
N GLN A 88 -22.35 -9.87 31.49
CA GLN A 88 -22.62 -9.27 32.78
C GLN A 88 -23.70 -10.04 33.55
N GLY A 89 -24.79 -10.45 32.89
CA GLY A 89 -25.79 -11.34 33.49
C GLY A 89 -25.17 -12.63 34.00
N GLN A 90 -24.32 -13.29 33.20
CA GLN A 90 -23.59 -14.48 33.62
C GLN A 90 -22.68 -14.24 34.82
N PHE A 91 -22.07 -13.06 34.94
CA PHE A 91 -21.28 -12.70 36.12
C PHE A 91 -22.14 -12.60 37.39
N TYR A 92 -23.29 -11.93 37.33
CA TYR A 92 -24.18 -11.77 38.48
C TYR A 92 -24.86 -13.07 38.91
N GLU A 93 -25.07 -14.00 37.99
CA GLU A 93 -25.52 -15.37 38.29
C GLU A 93 -24.39 -16.30 38.80
N ALA A 94 -23.19 -15.76 39.02
CA ALA A 94 -21.98 -16.49 39.44
C ALA A 94 -21.47 -17.55 38.43
N HIS A 95 -21.90 -17.47 37.17
CA HIS A 95 -21.39 -18.28 36.06
C HIS A 95 -20.07 -17.70 35.50
N TYR A 96 -19.04 -17.57 36.33
CA TYR A 96 -17.82 -16.82 35.99
C TYR A 96 -17.05 -17.36 34.79
N THR A 97 -16.96 -18.68 34.62
CA THR A 97 -16.30 -19.29 33.44
C THR A 97 -17.00 -18.90 32.14
N ARG A 98 -18.34 -18.87 32.15
CA ARG A 98 -19.13 -18.49 30.98
C ARG A 98 -19.02 -16.99 30.71
N SER A 99 -19.07 -16.17 31.76
CA SER A 99 -18.84 -14.73 31.66
C SER A 99 -17.47 -14.44 31.03
N ALA A 100 -16.40 -15.08 31.49
CA ALA A 100 -15.06 -14.90 30.94
C ALA A 100 -14.99 -15.21 29.43
N GLN A 101 -15.58 -16.33 28.98
CA GLN A 101 -15.63 -16.69 27.56
C GLN A 101 -16.37 -15.64 26.72
N LEU A 102 -17.48 -15.10 27.22
CA LEU A 102 -18.24 -14.07 26.52
C LEU A 102 -17.46 -12.76 26.47
N LEU A 103 -16.78 -12.36 27.54
CA LEU A 103 -15.96 -11.14 27.58
C LEU A 103 -14.78 -11.22 26.61
N ASP A 104 -14.14 -12.40 26.46
CA ASP A 104 -13.08 -12.61 25.47
C ASP A 104 -13.59 -12.44 24.03
N GLU A 105 -14.83 -12.87 23.74
CA GLU A 105 -15.48 -12.64 22.46
C GLU A 105 -15.79 -11.15 22.25
N VAL A 106 -16.37 -10.49 23.26
CA VAL A 106 -16.66 -9.05 23.21
C VAL A 106 -15.38 -8.24 22.94
N LEU A 107 -14.27 -8.54 23.61
CA LEU A 107 -12.98 -7.86 23.38
C LEU A 107 -12.43 -8.08 21.96
N ARG A 108 -12.65 -9.26 21.37
CA ARG A 108 -12.28 -9.54 19.97
C ARG A 108 -13.13 -8.80 18.95
N GLN A 109 -14.38 -8.47 19.29
CA GLN A 109 -15.30 -7.74 18.41
C GLN A 109 -15.19 -6.22 18.59
N VAL A 110 -15.06 -5.74 19.83
CA VAL A 110 -15.00 -4.30 20.16
C VAL A 110 -13.79 -3.62 19.49
N VAL A 111 -12.68 -4.33 19.31
CA VAL A 111 -11.49 -3.81 18.62
C VAL A 111 -11.73 -3.53 17.13
N ARG A 112 -12.78 -4.10 16.55
CA ARG A 112 -13.18 -3.93 15.15
C ARG A 112 -14.23 -2.82 14.94
N LEU A 113 -14.85 -2.34 16.03
CA LEU A 113 -15.78 -1.21 15.95
C LEU A 113 -15.07 0.07 15.49
N PRO A 114 -15.80 1.04 14.92
CA PRO A 114 -15.27 2.37 14.65
C PRO A 114 -14.60 2.97 15.90
N VAL A 115 -13.48 3.68 15.69
CA VAL A 115 -12.79 4.38 16.78
C VAL A 115 -13.65 5.51 17.34
N GLY A 116 -13.44 5.85 18.61
CA GLY A 116 -14.20 6.88 19.29
C GLY A 116 -14.58 6.52 20.72
N GLU A 117 -15.27 7.46 21.37
CA GLU A 117 -15.61 7.37 22.80
C GLU A 117 -16.50 6.16 23.14
N ALA A 118 -17.50 5.86 22.30
CA ALA A 118 -18.40 4.72 22.52
C ALA A 118 -17.64 3.38 22.55
N ARG A 119 -16.76 3.15 21.56
CA ARG A 119 -15.89 1.97 21.52
C ARG A 119 -14.97 1.92 22.73
N TRP A 120 -14.35 3.05 23.09
CA TRP A 120 -13.44 3.11 24.25
C TRP A 120 -14.17 2.78 25.55
N LYS A 121 -15.34 3.37 25.79
CA LYS A 121 -16.16 3.11 26.99
C LYS A 121 -16.51 1.63 27.10
N LEU A 122 -17.03 1.02 26.05
CA LEU A 122 -17.35 -0.41 26.02
C LEU A 122 -16.11 -1.28 26.27
N THR A 123 -14.95 -0.90 25.71
CA THR A 123 -13.68 -1.59 25.95
C THR A 123 -13.28 -1.53 27.42
N VAL A 124 -13.40 -0.37 28.07
CA VAL A 124 -13.11 -0.19 29.50
C VAL A 124 -14.07 -1.03 30.35
N ASP A 125 -15.38 -0.92 30.12
CA ASP A 125 -16.40 -1.65 30.87
C ASP A 125 -16.17 -3.17 30.77
N THR A 126 -15.78 -3.65 29.57
CA THR A 126 -15.43 -5.06 29.33
C THR A 126 -14.18 -5.49 30.09
N TRP A 127 -13.09 -4.72 30.05
CA TRP A 127 -11.87 -5.04 30.80
C TRP A 127 -12.09 -5.04 32.32
N LEU A 128 -12.86 -4.09 32.83
CA LEU A 128 -13.17 -4.02 34.26
C LEU A 128 -14.00 -5.22 34.72
N LEU A 129 -15.05 -5.57 33.97
CA LEU A 129 -15.86 -6.75 34.26
C LEU A 129 -15.03 -8.04 34.13
N GLN A 130 -14.17 -8.16 33.13
CA GLN A 130 -13.28 -9.31 32.98
C GLN A 130 -12.30 -9.41 34.14
N GLY A 131 -11.73 -8.29 34.59
CA GLY A 131 -10.89 -8.24 35.78
C GLY A 131 -11.62 -8.74 37.02
N MET A 132 -12.89 -8.37 37.21
CA MET A 132 -13.73 -8.88 38.31
C MET A 132 -14.02 -10.38 38.16
N THR A 133 -14.43 -10.83 36.98
CA THR A 133 -14.69 -12.24 36.67
C THR A 133 -13.47 -13.12 36.94
N LEU A 134 -12.27 -12.66 36.55
CA LEU A 134 -11.01 -13.38 36.77
C LEU A 134 -10.65 -13.47 38.27
N ARG A 135 -10.94 -12.44 39.07
CA ARG A 135 -10.77 -12.52 40.54
C ARG A 135 -11.67 -13.56 41.17
N SER A 136 -12.94 -13.62 40.76
CA SER A 136 -13.89 -14.61 41.25
C SER A 136 -13.46 -16.05 40.91
N LEU A 137 -12.69 -16.23 39.82
CA LEU A 137 -12.07 -17.50 39.45
C LEU A 137 -10.72 -17.77 40.13
N GLY A 138 -10.23 -16.88 41.00
CA GLY A 138 -8.91 -16.99 41.63
C GLY A 138 -7.73 -16.66 40.71
N ARG A 139 -7.97 -16.19 39.48
CA ARG A 139 -6.96 -15.83 38.48
C ARG A 139 -6.48 -14.39 38.67
N VAL A 140 -5.88 -14.11 39.83
CA VAL A 140 -5.53 -12.74 40.26
C VAL A 140 -4.58 -12.04 39.30
N LYS A 141 -3.56 -12.74 38.80
CA LYS A 141 -2.58 -12.14 37.86
C LYS A 141 -3.25 -11.65 36.58
N GLU A 142 -4.12 -12.46 35.99
CA GLU A 142 -4.83 -12.12 34.76
C GLU A 142 -5.86 -11.01 34.99
N SER A 143 -6.43 -10.93 36.20
CA SER A 143 -7.23 -9.77 36.60
C SER A 143 -6.42 -8.48 36.63
N ASP A 144 -5.21 -8.51 37.20
CA ASP A 144 -4.32 -7.35 37.23
C ASP A 144 -3.91 -6.94 35.81
N GLU A 145 -3.71 -7.91 34.90
CA GLU A 145 -3.46 -7.64 33.48
C GLU A 145 -4.67 -6.94 32.81
N ALA A 146 -5.90 -7.41 33.05
CA ALA A 146 -7.12 -6.79 32.55
C ALA A 146 -7.30 -5.34 33.07
N PHE A 147 -7.08 -5.11 34.37
CA PHE A 147 -7.09 -3.76 34.94
C PHE A 147 -5.95 -2.88 34.39
N GLY A 148 -4.77 -3.46 34.17
CA GLY A 148 -3.64 -2.79 33.52
C GLY A 148 -3.97 -2.30 32.12
N ASN A 149 -4.80 -3.04 31.37
CA ASN A 149 -5.26 -2.64 30.03
C ASN A 149 -6.10 -1.35 30.02
N VAL A 150 -6.78 -1.03 31.13
CA VAL A 150 -7.46 0.27 31.31
C VAL A 150 -6.44 1.35 31.66
N LEU A 151 -5.63 1.09 32.69
CA LEU A 151 -4.70 2.05 33.28
C LEU A 151 -3.58 2.50 32.33
N ARG A 152 -3.22 1.68 31.34
CA ARG A 152 -2.18 2.01 30.35
C ARG A 152 -2.55 3.17 29.42
N LEU A 153 -3.84 3.43 29.20
CA LEU A 153 -4.33 4.58 28.46
C LEU A 153 -5.02 5.58 29.39
N ASP A 154 -5.74 5.12 30.41
CA ASP A 154 -6.38 5.96 31.42
C ASP A 154 -5.71 5.83 32.79
N ALA A 155 -4.52 6.41 32.94
CA ALA A 155 -3.74 6.33 34.18
C ALA A 155 -4.43 7.01 35.39
N GLY A 156 -5.43 7.85 35.14
CA GLY A 156 -6.23 8.54 36.14
C GLY A 156 -7.48 7.78 36.57
N HIS A 157 -7.78 6.64 35.94
CA HIS A 157 -9.00 5.89 36.20
C HIS A 157 -9.14 5.52 37.69
N GLN A 158 -10.37 5.64 38.20
CA GLN A 158 -10.72 5.26 39.57
C GLN A 158 -11.95 4.37 39.53
N LEU A 159 -11.89 3.27 40.27
CA LEU A 159 -13.02 2.37 40.41
C LEU A 159 -14.07 3.00 41.33
N ASP A 160 -15.32 2.96 40.88
CA ASP A 160 -16.46 3.50 41.60
C ASP A 160 -16.73 2.72 42.91
N PRO A 161 -16.79 3.38 44.08
CA PRO A 161 -17.12 2.74 45.35
C PRO A 161 -18.45 1.98 45.38
N ASP A 162 -19.42 2.38 44.56
CA ASP A 162 -20.77 1.79 44.54
C ASP A 162 -20.78 0.41 43.84
N TYR A 163 -19.83 0.19 42.92
CA TYR A 163 -19.74 -1.04 42.13
C TYR A 163 -18.57 -1.95 42.53
N TYR A 164 -17.56 -1.43 43.24
CA TYR A 164 -16.33 -2.17 43.54
C TYR A 164 -16.00 -2.21 45.04
N THR A 165 -15.73 -3.42 45.54
CA THR A 165 -15.37 -3.65 46.95
C THR A 165 -14.10 -2.91 47.38
N PRO A 166 -13.95 -2.54 48.67
CA PRO A 166 -12.75 -1.85 49.14
C PRO A 166 -11.44 -2.57 48.83
N SER A 167 -11.40 -3.90 48.90
CA SER A 167 -10.20 -4.69 48.60
C SER A 167 -9.84 -4.64 47.12
N THR A 168 -10.83 -4.74 46.21
CA THR A 168 -10.60 -4.57 44.77
C THR A 168 -10.06 -3.17 44.46
N ARG A 169 -10.67 -2.12 45.04
CA ARG A 169 -10.22 -0.74 44.82
C ARG A 169 -8.80 -0.52 45.32
N GLN A 170 -8.45 -1.04 46.49
CA GLN A 170 -7.08 -1.00 47.01
C GLN A 170 -6.08 -1.72 46.09
N ALA A 171 -6.44 -2.89 45.55
CA ALA A 171 -5.59 -3.62 44.61
C ALA A 171 -5.40 -2.84 43.29
N PHE A 172 -6.48 -2.27 42.75
CA PHE A 172 -6.44 -1.44 41.54
C PHE A 172 -5.57 -0.18 41.75
N ASP A 173 -5.72 0.51 42.88
CA ASP A 173 -4.89 1.68 43.22
C ASP A 173 -3.42 1.32 43.41
N LYS A 174 -3.13 0.14 43.97
CA LYS A 174 -1.76 -0.37 44.07
C LYS A 174 -1.17 -0.57 42.67
N LEU A 175 -1.89 -1.27 41.79
CA LEU A 175 -1.47 -1.49 40.40
C LEU A 175 -1.25 -0.16 39.66
N ARG A 176 -2.16 0.80 39.81
CA ARG A 176 -2.03 2.15 39.23
C ARG A 176 -0.74 2.85 39.65
N LYS A 177 -0.37 2.76 40.94
CA LYS A 177 0.89 3.33 41.46
C LYS A 177 2.12 2.61 40.93
N GLU A 178 2.04 1.30 40.76
CA GLU A 178 3.13 0.49 40.17
C GLU A 178 3.34 0.86 38.70
N LEU A 179 2.27 0.91 37.90
CA LEU A 179 2.32 1.28 36.49
C LEU A 179 2.78 2.74 36.29
N ALA A 180 2.41 3.66 37.19
CA ALA A 180 2.89 5.05 37.12
C ALA A 180 4.42 5.17 37.25
N ARG A 181 5.09 4.19 37.88
CA ARG A 181 6.55 4.13 38.07
C ARG A 181 7.24 3.23 37.04
N ALA A 182 6.46 2.50 36.24
CA ALA A 182 7.02 1.61 35.23
C ALA A 182 7.73 2.41 34.14
N ARG A 183 8.77 1.79 33.56
CA ARG A 183 9.52 2.38 32.44
C ARG A 183 8.59 2.53 31.25
N LYS A 184 8.52 3.74 30.70
CA LYS A 184 7.73 4.05 29.52
C LYS A 184 8.57 3.97 28.24
N VAL A 185 7.88 3.77 27.13
CA VAL A 185 8.42 3.81 25.77
C VAL A 185 7.90 5.08 25.10
N LYS A 186 8.78 5.82 24.44
CA LYS A 186 8.40 6.99 23.66
C LYS A 186 7.82 6.55 22.33
N LEU A 187 6.51 6.71 22.14
CA LEU A 187 5.84 6.44 20.88
C LEU A 187 5.78 7.73 20.06
N THR A 188 6.42 7.75 18.90
CA THR A 188 6.40 8.89 17.97
C THR A 188 5.59 8.51 16.73
N VAL A 189 4.47 9.18 16.48
CA VAL A 189 3.59 8.91 15.33
C VAL A 189 3.56 10.11 14.38
N LYS A 190 3.91 9.86 13.12
CA LYS A 190 3.83 10.82 12.01
C LYS A 190 2.85 10.31 10.95
N SER A 191 2.24 11.24 10.21
CA SER A 191 1.31 10.95 9.12
C SER A 191 1.67 11.74 7.87
N THR A 192 1.41 11.18 6.68
CA THR A 192 1.49 11.94 5.42
C THR A 192 0.39 12.99 5.31
N LEU A 193 -0.74 12.81 6.00
CA LEU A 193 -1.75 13.87 6.18
C LEU A 193 -1.51 14.62 7.51
N PRO A 194 -1.31 15.95 7.49
CA PRO A 194 -1.03 16.71 8.70
C PRO A 194 -2.25 16.77 9.62
N SER A 195 -2.00 16.87 10.93
CA SER A 195 -3.05 16.99 11.96
C SER A 195 -4.10 15.89 11.84
N SER A 196 -3.65 14.65 11.61
CA SER A 196 -4.49 13.45 11.66
C SER A 196 -4.67 13.03 13.12
N GLU A 197 -5.89 12.72 13.52
CA GLU A 197 -6.20 12.22 14.87
C GLU A 197 -5.64 10.81 15.05
N VAL A 198 -5.09 10.55 16.23
CA VAL A 198 -4.43 9.30 16.60
C VAL A 198 -5.25 8.62 17.67
N PHE A 199 -5.62 7.37 17.41
CA PHE A 199 -6.35 6.53 18.35
C PHE A 199 -5.49 5.34 18.78
N LEU A 200 -5.42 5.10 20.09
CA LEU A 200 -4.89 3.88 20.68
C LEU A 200 -6.03 3.11 21.35
N ASP A 201 -6.25 1.87 20.92
CA ASP A 201 -7.33 0.99 21.39
C ASP A 201 -8.73 1.63 21.30
N GLY A 202 -8.91 2.52 20.33
CA GLY A 202 -10.15 3.27 20.11
C GLY A 202 -10.26 4.58 20.89
N ARG A 203 -9.33 4.88 21.81
CA ARG A 203 -9.27 6.16 22.53
C ARG A 203 -8.45 7.19 21.76
N SER A 204 -8.97 8.40 21.59
CA SER A 204 -8.20 9.52 21.03
C SER A 204 -7.09 9.93 22.00
N VAL A 205 -5.85 10.01 21.49
CA VAL A 205 -4.64 10.36 22.26
C VAL A 205 -3.94 11.62 21.76
N GLY A 206 -4.50 12.27 20.74
CA GLY A 206 -3.98 13.52 20.17
C GLY A 206 -3.93 13.49 18.64
N GLN A 207 -3.12 14.39 18.06
CA GLN A 207 -2.99 14.54 16.61
C GLN A 207 -1.53 14.48 16.17
N THR A 208 -1.30 14.02 14.95
CA THR A 208 0.03 13.96 14.32
C THR A 208 0.57 15.36 13.95
N PRO A 209 1.90 15.59 14.08
CA PRO A 209 2.90 14.69 14.67
C PRO A 209 2.72 14.58 16.19
N LEU A 210 2.71 13.34 16.69
CA LEU A 210 2.47 13.02 18.10
C LEU A 210 3.72 12.36 18.69
N ALA A 211 4.10 12.76 19.89
CA ALA A 211 5.07 12.06 20.71
C ALA A 211 4.47 11.87 22.11
N LEU A 212 4.35 10.62 22.56
CA LEU A 212 3.77 10.33 23.86
C LEU A 212 4.48 9.15 24.55
N ASP A 213 4.57 9.21 25.88
CA ASP A 213 5.16 8.13 26.67
C ASP A 213 4.08 7.12 27.06
N VAL A 214 4.16 5.91 26.51
CA VAL A 214 3.24 4.80 26.79
C VAL A 214 3.92 3.71 27.60
N LEU A 215 3.13 2.88 28.27
CA LEU A 215 3.66 1.65 28.84
C LEU A 215 3.98 0.63 27.74
N PRO A 216 4.95 -0.27 27.94
CA PRO A 216 5.15 -1.40 27.04
C PRO A 216 3.90 -2.27 26.95
N GLY A 217 3.61 -2.80 25.76
CA GLY A 217 2.47 -3.67 25.52
C GLY A 217 1.94 -3.59 24.09
N THR A 218 0.86 -4.31 23.83
CA THR A 218 0.22 -4.36 22.51
C THR A 218 -0.87 -3.31 22.41
N TYR A 219 -0.83 -2.44 21.40
CA TYR A 219 -1.85 -1.40 21.16
C TYR A 219 -2.45 -1.53 19.76
N ALA A 220 -3.76 -1.33 19.62
CA ALA A 220 -4.37 -1.12 18.32
C ALA A 220 -4.24 0.36 17.93
N LEU A 221 -3.48 0.67 16.87
CA LEU A 221 -3.31 2.03 16.37
C LEU A 221 -4.19 2.26 15.13
N THR A 222 -4.96 3.34 15.17
CA THR A 222 -5.70 3.85 14.01
C THR A 222 -5.49 5.35 13.90
N LEU A 223 -5.30 5.86 12.68
CA LEU A 223 -5.30 7.29 12.39
C LEU A 223 -6.54 7.65 11.58
N GLN A 224 -7.06 8.85 11.82
CA GLN A 224 -8.22 9.39 11.10
C GLN A 224 -8.00 10.83 10.68
N LYS A 225 -8.45 11.17 9.47
CA LYS A 225 -8.54 12.56 8.98
C LYS A 225 -9.78 12.72 8.11
N GLY A 226 -10.85 13.29 8.68
CA GLY A 226 -12.14 13.32 7.98
C GLY A 226 -12.65 11.90 7.71
N GLU A 227 -12.92 11.58 6.44
CA GLU A 227 -13.34 10.24 6.00
C GLU A 227 -12.14 9.26 5.80
N ALA A 228 -10.91 9.77 5.75
CA ALA A 228 -9.72 8.93 5.56
C ALA A 228 -9.37 8.19 6.86
N LEU A 229 -9.32 6.85 6.78
CA LEU A 229 -8.96 5.96 7.87
C LEU A 229 -7.73 5.14 7.50
N SER A 230 -6.81 5.00 8.45
CA SER A 230 -5.67 4.10 8.30
C SER A 230 -6.10 2.64 8.43
N PHE A 231 -5.35 1.71 7.85
CA PHE A 231 -5.50 0.29 8.16
C PHE A 231 -5.28 0.04 9.67
N PRO A 232 -6.10 -0.79 10.32
CA PRO A 232 -5.92 -1.12 11.71
C PRO A 232 -4.62 -1.90 11.87
N ARG A 233 -3.75 -1.45 12.77
CA ARG A 233 -2.46 -2.10 13.02
C ARG A 233 -2.30 -2.41 14.50
N ARG A 234 -1.75 -3.58 14.80
CA ARG A 234 -1.32 -3.93 16.15
C ARG A 234 0.15 -3.54 16.30
N LEU A 235 0.42 -2.75 17.32
CA LEU A 235 1.76 -2.29 17.67
C LEU A 235 2.25 -3.05 18.88
N GLU A 236 3.40 -3.71 18.76
CA GLU A 236 4.14 -4.26 19.88
C GLU A 236 5.10 -3.20 20.42
N VAL A 237 4.64 -2.45 21.43
CA VAL A 237 5.41 -1.34 22.00
C VAL A 237 6.41 -1.87 23.02
N ARG A 238 7.70 -1.74 22.71
CA ARG A 238 8.83 -2.23 23.49
C ARG A 238 10.07 -1.38 23.23
N GLY A 239 11.07 -1.47 24.11
CA GLY A 239 12.32 -0.72 23.97
C GLY A 239 12.24 0.68 24.56
N GLU A 240 12.99 1.63 24.00
CA GLU A 240 13.05 3.02 24.50
C GLU A 240 12.20 3.98 23.66
N GLU A 241 12.23 3.82 22.34
CA GLU A 241 11.46 4.62 21.39
C GLU A 241 10.92 3.75 20.25
N LEU A 242 9.69 4.04 19.82
CA LEU A 242 9.04 3.43 18.66
C LEU A 242 8.58 4.53 17.69
N PRO A 243 9.37 4.84 16.64
CA PRO A 243 8.98 5.81 15.62
C PRO A 243 8.15 5.16 14.52
N LEU A 244 6.95 5.67 14.28
CA LEU A 244 6.03 5.22 13.24
C LEU A 244 5.70 6.34 12.26
N LEU A 245 5.71 5.99 10.97
CA LEU A 245 5.19 6.81 9.90
C LEU A 245 4.03 6.05 9.26
N VAL A 246 2.85 6.68 9.24
CA VAL A 246 1.65 6.14 8.61
C VAL A 246 1.36 6.95 7.35
N ASP A 247 1.25 6.26 6.22
CA ASP A 247 0.89 6.90 4.96
C ASP A 247 -0.62 7.01 4.81
N LEU A 248 -1.24 7.88 5.61
CA LEU A 248 -2.69 8.03 5.66
C LEU A 248 -3.28 8.51 4.32
N ALA A 249 -2.51 9.27 3.54
CA ALA A 249 -2.92 9.69 2.19
C ALA A 249 -3.14 8.48 1.26
N TYR A 250 -2.30 7.45 1.39
CA TYR A 250 -2.45 6.20 0.65
C TYR A 250 -3.50 5.27 1.27
N GLU A 251 -3.40 4.99 2.57
CA GLU A 251 -4.29 4.01 3.22
C GLU A 251 -5.75 4.48 3.23
N GLY A 252 -5.96 5.77 3.50
CA GLY A 252 -7.29 6.38 3.53
C GLY A 252 -7.88 6.65 2.15
N ALA A 253 -7.12 6.44 1.06
CA ALA A 253 -7.67 6.46 -0.29
C ALA A 253 -8.41 5.17 -0.63
N PHE A 254 -8.20 4.08 0.13
CA PHE A 254 -8.84 2.81 -0.14
C PHE A 254 -10.21 2.71 0.58
N SER A 255 -11.26 2.34 -0.15
CA SER A 255 -12.60 2.04 0.37
C SER A 255 -12.96 0.58 0.08
N ALA A 256 -13.52 -0.11 1.08
CA ALA A 256 -14.04 -1.46 0.91
C ALA A 256 -15.46 -1.48 0.29
N THR A 257 -16.22 -0.40 0.45
CA THR A 257 -17.63 -0.31 0.04
C THR A 257 -17.82 0.72 -1.07
N PRO A 258 -18.80 0.50 -1.99
CA PRO A 258 -19.64 -0.71 -2.13
C PRO A 258 -18.88 -1.92 -2.73
N PHE A 259 -17.68 -1.70 -3.28
CA PHE A 259 -16.72 -2.72 -3.69
C PHE A 259 -15.31 -2.16 -3.49
N PRO A 260 -14.27 -2.98 -3.22
CA PRO A 260 -12.87 -2.56 -3.13
C PRO A 260 -12.47 -1.55 -4.20
N CYS A 261 -12.13 -0.34 -3.76
CA CYS A 261 -11.83 0.78 -4.65
C CYS A 261 -10.73 1.66 -4.06
N LEU A 262 -9.80 2.08 -4.91
CA LEU A 262 -8.76 3.04 -4.61
C LEU A 262 -9.13 4.40 -5.21
N ALA A 263 -9.41 5.37 -4.35
CA ALA A 263 -9.72 6.73 -4.76
C ALA A 263 -8.47 7.38 -5.37
N THR A 264 -8.55 7.79 -6.63
CA THR A 264 -7.46 8.48 -7.31
C THR A 264 -7.98 9.79 -7.90
N SER A 265 -7.44 10.92 -7.43
CA SER A 265 -7.74 12.24 -7.98
C SER A 265 -6.86 12.61 -9.18
N GLU A 266 -5.82 11.83 -9.47
CA GLU A 266 -4.91 12.03 -10.60
C GLU A 266 -4.87 10.77 -11.48
N GLU A 267 -5.23 10.92 -12.75
CA GLU A 267 -5.08 9.90 -13.78
C GLU A 267 -3.58 9.70 -14.09
N GLY A 268 -3.13 8.44 -14.15
CA GLY A 268 -1.76 8.08 -14.59
C GLY A 268 -0.88 7.34 -13.56
N ALA A 269 0.45 7.45 -13.72
CA ALA A 269 1.47 6.60 -13.09
C ALA A 269 1.45 6.53 -11.55
N ARG A 270 0.91 7.55 -10.86
CA ARG A 270 0.78 7.55 -9.39
C ARG A 270 -0.25 6.52 -8.89
N GLY A 271 -1.37 6.35 -9.60
CA GLY A 271 -2.39 5.35 -9.24
C GLY A 271 -1.87 3.90 -9.31
N LEU A 272 -1.00 3.61 -10.29
CA LEU A 272 -0.36 2.30 -10.43
C LEU A 272 0.58 1.98 -9.25
N SER A 273 1.30 2.98 -8.73
CA SER A 273 2.20 2.80 -7.58
C SER A 273 1.43 2.42 -6.30
N HIS A 274 0.25 3.00 -6.09
CA HIS A 274 -0.62 2.66 -4.97
C HIS A 274 -1.22 1.27 -5.14
N ALA A 275 -1.59 0.87 -6.36
CA ALA A 275 -2.07 -0.48 -6.66
C ALA A 275 -1.02 -1.56 -6.33
N VAL A 276 0.25 -1.32 -6.68
CA VAL A 276 1.36 -2.24 -6.35
C VAL A 276 1.56 -2.33 -4.84
N ARG A 277 1.59 -1.20 -4.13
CA ARG A 277 1.67 -1.17 -2.66
C ARG A 277 0.51 -1.96 -2.02
N LEU A 278 -0.69 -1.84 -2.57
CA LEU A 278 -1.87 -2.56 -2.08
C LEU A 278 -1.73 -4.07 -2.30
N GLY A 279 -1.24 -4.47 -3.47
CA GLY A 279 -0.90 -5.86 -3.76
C GLY A 279 0.08 -6.45 -2.75
N GLY A 280 1.12 -5.69 -2.39
CA GLY A 280 2.09 -6.07 -1.36
C GLY A 280 1.46 -6.23 0.03
N SER A 281 0.61 -5.28 0.44
CA SER A 281 -0.15 -5.36 1.71
C SER A 281 -1.11 -6.55 1.74
N LEU A 282 -1.68 -6.92 0.59
CA LEU A 282 -2.59 -8.06 0.47
C LEU A 282 -1.86 -9.41 0.33
N GLY A 283 -0.55 -9.42 0.05
CA GLY A 283 0.20 -10.65 -0.18
C GLY A 283 -0.24 -11.39 -1.45
N VAL A 284 -0.54 -10.64 -2.52
CA VAL A 284 -0.89 -11.18 -3.84
C VAL A 284 0.25 -10.95 -4.83
N GLU A 285 0.32 -11.77 -5.87
CA GLU A 285 1.37 -11.71 -6.89
C GLU A 285 1.02 -10.73 -8.02
N GLU A 286 -0.27 -10.63 -8.34
CA GLU A 286 -0.80 -9.74 -9.36
C GLU A 286 -2.00 -8.95 -8.82
N VAL A 287 -2.14 -7.71 -9.25
CA VAL A 287 -3.35 -6.91 -9.05
C VAL A 287 -3.99 -6.57 -10.38
N ILE A 288 -5.31 -6.63 -10.42
CA ILE A 288 -6.13 -6.23 -11.56
C ILE A 288 -6.84 -4.94 -11.15
N VAL A 289 -6.38 -3.84 -11.75
CA VAL A 289 -6.95 -2.51 -11.52
C VAL A 289 -7.98 -2.23 -12.60
N VAL A 290 -9.22 -2.04 -12.18
CA VAL A 290 -10.34 -1.71 -13.07
C VAL A 290 -10.59 -0.21 -13.04
N ARG A 291 -10.69 0.42 -14.21
CA ARG A 291 -10.95 1.85 -14.38
C ARG A 291 -12.12 2.05 -15.32
N LEU A 292 -12.90 3.08 -15.05
CA LEU A 292 -13.99 3.54 -15.92
C LEU A 292 -13.60 4.92 -16.44
N GLU A 293 -13.06 4.97 -17.65
CA GLU A 293 -12.51 6.18 -18.24
C GLU A 293 -13.44 6.71 -19.33
N GLY A 294 -13.64 8.02 -19.40
CA GLY A 294 -14.50 8.61 -20.41
C GLY A 294 -14.63 10.11 -20.26
N THR A 295 -14.81 10.82 -21.37
CA THR A 295 -15.10 12.25 -21.35
C THR A 295 -16.53 12.50 -20.88
N SER A 296 -16.78 13.67 -20.28
CA SER A 296 -18.10 14.05 -19.74
C SER A 296 -19.27 13.94 -20.73
N SER A 297 -18.99 13.96 -22.04
CA SER A 297 -19.96 13.83 -23.14
C SER A 297 -19.68 12.66 -24.08
N GLY A 298 -18.69 11.81 -23.80
CA GLY A 298 -18.24 10.74 -24.69
C GLY A 298 -18.57 9.34 -24.19
N PRO A 299 -18.25 8.31 -24.98
CA PRO A 299 -18.43 6.93 -24.56
C PRO A 299 -17.50 6.58 -23.39
N LYS A 300 -18.04 5.95 -22.35
CA LYS A 300 -17.24 5.38 -21.25
C LYS A 300 -16.57 4.08 -21.70
N TRP A 301 -15.36 3.85 -21.21
CA TRP A 301 -14.53 2.68 -21.46
C TRP A 301 -14.25 2.01 -20.12
N LEU A 302 -14.51 0.71 -20.06
CA LEU A 302 -14.06 -0.12 -18.94
C LEU A 302 -12.70 -0.70 -19.33
N ALA A 303 -11.66 -0.33 -18.59
CA ALA A 303 -10.31 -0.83 -18.78
C ALA A 303 -9.88 -1.65 -17.57
N ALA A 304 -9.19 -2.76 -17.81
CA ALA A 304 -8.56 -3.58 -16.78
C ALA A 304 -7.05 -3.66 -17.04
N THR A 305 -6.27 -3.34 -16.01
CA THR A 305 -4.81 -3.35 -16.05
C THR A 305 -4.28 -4.41 -15.09
N VAL A 306 -3.52 -5.37 -15.59
CA VAL A 306 -2.83 -6.38 -14.78
C VAL A 306 -1.43 -5.89 -14.46
N ILE A 307 -1.10 -5.85 -13.18
CA ILE A 307 0.20 -5.38 -12.69
C ILE A 307 0.83 -6.48 -11.84
N ASN A 308 2.10 -6.79 -12.13
CA ASN A 308 2.90 -7.65 -11.27
C ASN A 308 3.32 -6.86 -10.02
N VAL A 309 3.08 -7.42 -8.84
CA VAL A 309 3.34 -6.73 -7.55
C VAL A 309 4.83 -6.64 -7.24
N GLU A 310 5.62 -7.65 -7.60
CA GLU A 310 7.06 -7.70 -7.30
C GLU A 310 7.86 -6.66 -8.11
N GLY A 311 7.59 -6.58 -9.41
CA GLY A 311 8.28 -5.69 -10.34
C GLY A 311 7.56 -4.36 -10.61
N GLY A 312 6.31 -4.22 -10.18
CA GLY A 312 5.45 -3.06 -10.48
C GLY A 312 5.14 -2.87 -11.97
N GLN A 313 5.41 -3.88 -12.80
CA GLN A 313 5.28 -3.77 -14.26
C GLN A 313 3.85 -4.05 -14.72
N LYS A 314 3.36 -3.24 -15.66
CA LYS A 314 2.11 -3.50 -16.36
C LYS A 314 2.28 -4.69 -17.28
N LEU A 315 1.64 -5.81 -16.95
CA LEU A 315 1.69 -7.04 -17.74
C LEU A 315 0.75 -6.97 -18.94
N ARG A 316 -0.47 -6.49 -18.71
CA ARG A 316 -1.55 -6.46 -19.71
C ARG A 316 -2.48 -5.30 -19.43
N GLU A 317 -2.99 -4.68 -20.48
CA GLU A 317 -4.08 -3.71 -20.37
C GLU A 317 -5.00 -3.86 -21.56
N GLY A 318 -6.29 -4.00 -21.26
CA GLY A 318 -7.32 -4.13 -22.26
C GLY A 318 -8.60 -3.46 -21.77
N GLY A 319 -9.47 -3.12 -22.70
CA GLY A 319 -10.73 -2.48 -22.38
C GLY A 319 -11.72 -2.54 -23.52
N PHE A 320 -12.97 -2.20 -23.21
CA PHE A 320 -14.04 -2.12 -24.19
C PHE A 320 -14.97 -0.95 -23.87
N LYS A 321 -15.68 -0.52 -24.90
CA LYS A 321 -16.66 0.56 -24.80
C LYS A 321 -17.92 0.07 -24.10
N THR A 322 -18.32 0.76 -23.03
CA THR A 322 -19.54 0.43 -22.29
C THR A 322 -20.75 1.10 -22.94
N ARG A 323 -21.93 0.49 -22.78
CA ARG A 323 -23.22 1.04 -23.24
C ARG A 323 -24.11 1.22 -22.02
N GLY A 324 -24.00 2.36 -21.34
CA GLY A 324 -24.77 2.64 -20.12
C GLY A 324 -24.05 2.18 -18.85
N LEU A 325 -24.82 1.73 -17.85
CA LEU A 325 -24.31 1.34 -16.53
C LEU A 325 -23.67 -0.06 -16.52
N ASP A 326 -24.08 -0.94 -17.44
CA ASP A 326 -23.69 -2.34 -17.45
C ASP A 326 -22.71 -2.68 -18.59
N ALA A 327 -21.76 -3.55 -18.27
CA ALA A 327 -20.85 -4.14 -19.23
C ALA A 327 -21.55 -5.27 -20.01
N PRO A 328 -21.45 -5.32 -21.36
CA PRO A 328 -21.91 -6.48 -22.12
C PRO A 328 -21.19 -7.75 -21.66
N VAL A 329 -21.93 -8.81 -21.37
CA VAL A 329 -21.39 -10.07 -20.80
C VAL A 329 -20.30 -10.67 -21.69
N ASP A 330 -20.49 -10.66 -23.02
CA ASP A 330 -19.51 -11.18 -23.97
C ASP A 330 -18.20 -10.39 -23.96
N SER A 331 -18.28 -9.05 -23.89
CA SER A 331 -17.10 -8.18 -23.80
C SER A 331 -16.37 -8.35 -22.47
N LEU A 332 -17.11 -8.58 -21.38
CA LEU A 332 -16.56 -8.82 -20.06
C LEU A 332 -15.84 -10.18 -20.00
N ALA A 333 -16.45 -11.24 -20.56
CA ALA A 333 -15.84 -12.55 -20.68
C ALA A 333 -14.58 -12.51 -21.54
N ALA A 334 -14.62 -11.77 -22.66
CA ALA A 334 -13.46 -11.53 -23.51
C ALA A 334 -12.34 -10.82 -22.73
N LEU A 335 -12.66 -9.77 -21.98
CA LEU A 335 -11.68 -9.03 -21.18
C LEU A 335 -11.03 -9.93 -20.13
N VAL A 336 -11.81 -10.78 -19.44
CA VAL A 336 -11.30 -11.78 -18.49
C VAL A 336 -10.38 -12.79 -19.19
N ASP A 337 -10.74 -13.29 -20.37
CA ASP A 337 -9.86 -14.17 -21.15
C ASP A 337 -8.55 -13.48 -21.52
N PHE A 338 -8.60 -12.20 -21.89
CA PHE A 338 -7.42 -11.43 -22.25
C PHE A 338 -6.49 -11.17 -21.04
N ILE A 339 -7.02 -10.72 -19.91
CA ILE A 339 -6.19 -10.41 -18.73
C ILE A 339 -5.55 -11.68 -18.13
N THR A 340 -6.21 -12.83 -18.24
CA THR A 340 -5.71 -14.12 -17.72
C THR A 340 -4.73 -14.80 -18.70
N THR A 341 -5.06 -14.84 -20.00
CA THR A 341 -4.31 -15.64 -21.00
C THR A 341 -3.50 -14.82 -22.00
N GLY A 342 -3.77 -13.51 -22.12
CA GLY A 342 -3.21 -12.64 -23.16
C GLY A 342 -3.86 -12.80 -24.54
N LYS A 343 -4.85 -13.69 -24.72
CA LYS A 343 -5.53 -13.90 -26.02
C LYS A 343 -6.46 -12.74 -26.34
N THR A 344 -6.19 -12.05 -27.44
CA THR A 344 -6.99 -10.91 -27.91
C THR A 344 -8.26 -11.37 -28.63
N GLN A 345 -9.38 -10.69 -28.39
CA GLN A 345 -10.65 -10.91 -29.09
C GLN A 345 -11.13 -9.64 -29.80
N PRO A 346 -11.94 -9.71 -30.87
CA PRO A 346 -12.35 -8.54 -31.65
C PRO A 346 -13.15 -7.48 -30.87
N SER A 347 -13.79 -7.89 -29.77
CA SER A 347 -14.57 -7.01 -28.90
C SER A 347 -13.71 -6.14 -27.97
N LEU A 348 -12.39 -6.37 -27.93
CA LEU A 348 -11.46 -5.67 -27.05
C LEU A 348 -10.55 -4.73 -27.82
N VAL A 349 -10.28 -3.59 -27.19
CA VAL A 349 -9.14 -2.75 -27.51
C VAL A 349 -8.04 -3.11 -26.52
N VAL A 350 -6.81 -3.28 -27.01
CA VAL A 350 -5.66 -3.67 -26.21
C VAL A 350 -4.60 -2.59 -26.33
N ALA A 351 -4.03 -2.18 -25.19
CA ALA A 351 -2.92 -1.25 -25.19
C ALA A 351 -1.68 -1.95 -25.77
N GLN A 352 -1.11 -1.41 -26.85
CA GLN A 352 0.12 -1.91 -27.46
C GLN A 352 1.24 -0.87 -27.27
N PRO A 353 2.52 -1.26 -27.26
CA PRO A 353 3.63 -0.32 -27.10
C PRO A 353 3.62 0.84 -28.11
N ASP A 354 3.11 0.60 -29.33
CA ASP A 354 3.05 1.57 -30.42
C ASP A 354 1.66 2.22 -30.61
N LEU A 355 0.65 1.80 -29.84
CA LEU A 355 -0.72 2.31 -29.91
C LEU A 355 -1.22 2.69 -28.51
N GLN A 356 -1.29 4.00 -28.27
CA GLN A 356 -1.96 4.54 -27.09
C GLN A 356 -3.45 4.14 -27.12
N PRO A 357 -3.97 3.51 -26.07
CA PRO A 357 -5.37 3.13 -26.02
C PRO A 357 -6.25 4.39 -25.96
N PRO A 358 -7.49 4.34 -26.51
CA PRO A 358 -8.35 5.51 -26.68
C PRO A 358 -8.85 6.15 -25.38
N TRP A 359 -8.60 5.51 -24.23
CA TRP A 359 -8.92 6.02 -22.90
C TRP A 359 -7.74 6.75 -22.23
N GLU A 360 -6.51 6.52 -22.69
CA GLU A 360 -5.33 7.25 -22.23
C GLU A 360 -5.27 8.60 -22.97
N GLN A 361 -5.81 9.67 -22.38
CA GLN A 361 -5.65 11.00 -22.96
C GLN A 361 -4.16 11.36 -23.02
N PRO A 362 -3.68 12.01 -24.10
CA PRO A 362 -2.45 12.77 -24.00
C PRO A 362 -2.65 13.75 -22.85
N SER A 363 -1.90 13.58 -21.77
CA SER A 363 -1.67 14.72 -20.90
C SER A 363 -1.09 15.79 -21.82
N GLU A 364 -1.88 16.80 -22.18
CA GLU A 364 -1.30 17.99 -22.79
C GLU A 364 -0.11 18.35 -21.88
N PRO A 365 1.10 18.51 -22.42
CA PRO A 365 2.15 19.13 -21.64
C PRO A 365 1.61 20.50 -21.32
N ARG A 366 1.00 20.63 -20.14
CA ARG A 366 0.61 21.91 -19.58
C ARG A 366 1.94 22.62 -19.48
N ALA A 367 2.22 23.47 -20.46
CA ALA A 367 3.26 24.46 -20.35
C ALA A 367 2.97 25.09 -19.00
N LEU A 368 3.84 24.80 -18.02
CA LEU A 368 3.79 25.46 -16.74
C LEU A 368 3.96 26.93 -17.12
N ALA A 369 2.83 27.65 -17.20
CA ALA A 369 2.84 29.08 -17.14
C ALA A 369 3.63 29.35 -15.86
N VAL A 370 4.84 29.88 -16.05
CA VAL A 370 5.69 30.34 -14.98
C VAL A 370 4.92 31.50 -14.38
N SER A 371 4.03 31.21 -13.44
CA SER A 371 3.52 32.21 -12.53
C SER A 371 4.73 32.67 -11.75
N GLU A 372 5.23 33.85 -12.10
CA GLU A 372 6.15 34.62 -11.27
C GLU A 372 5.48 34.79 -9.90
N LEU A 373 5.75 33.86 -8.97
CA LEU A 373 5.40 34.05 -7.58
C LEU A 373 6.42 35.01 -6.98
N ARG A 374 5.93 36.23 -6.79
CA ARG A 374 6.50 37.30 -5.95
C ARG A 374 7.22 36.74 -4.73
N THR A 375 8.50 37.07 -4.64
CA THR A 375 9.37 36.94 -3.48
C THR A 375 8.85 37.73 -2.28
N ALA A 376 8.82 37.08 -1.12
CA ALA A 376 9.00 37.71 0.18
C ALA A 376 9.96 36.84 1.02
N PRO A 377 10.81 37.43 1.89
CA PRO A 377 12.05 36.79 2.30
C PRO A 377 11.91 36.06 3.65
N ALA A 378 12.57 34.91 3.78
CA ALA A 378 12.92 34.34 5.08
C ALA A 378 14.28 33.63 4.94
N GLY A 379 15.24 34.03 5.76
CA GLY A 379 16.65 33.71 5.57
C GLY A 379 16.96 32.21 5.69
N THR A 380 17.43 31.65 4.58
CA THR A 380 18.12 30.37 4.49
C THR A 380 19.48 30.64 3.85
N SER A 381 20.56 30.06 4.37
CA SER A 381 21.91 30.32 3.82
C SER A 381 21.98 29.83 2.37
N GLY A 382 22.12 30.77 1.42
CA GLY A 382 22.03 30.50 -0.02
C GLY A 382 23.00 29.43 -0.54
N THR A 383 24.09 29.16 0.18
CA THR A 383 25.07 28.11 -0.14
C THR A 383 24.50 26.70 -0.01
N ARG A 384 23.55 26.47 0.91
CA ARG A 384 22.99 25.13 1.12
C ARG A 384 21.90 24.78 0.13
N VAL A 385 21.09 25.76 -0.21
CA VAL A 385 20.15 25.67 -1.32
C VAL A 385 20.91 25.34 -2.61
N ALA A 386 22.01 26.05 -2.88
CA ALA A 386 22.86 25.75 -4.03
C ALA A 386 23.43 24.32 -4.01
N SER A 387 23.79 23.79 -2.83
CA SER A 387 24.30 22.41 -2.70
C SER A 387 23.26 21.36 -3.08
N TYR A 388 22.01 21.52 -2.62
CA TYR A 388 20.94 20.56 -2.91
C TYR A 388 20.48 20.64 -4.38
N VAL A 389 20.46 21.85 -4.95
CA VAL A 389 20.15 22.02 -6.38
C VAL A 389 21.24 21.36 -7.23
N ALA A 390 22.52 21.57 -6.92
CA ALA A 390 23.62 20.95 -7.66
C ALA A 390 23.63 19.41 -7.54
N LEU A 391 23.43 18.87 -6.33
CA LEU A 391 23.31 17.42 -6.11
C LEU A 391 22.10 16.83 -6.84
N GLY A 392 20.97 17.53 -6.78
CA GLY A 392 19.73 17.14 -7.46
C GLY A 392 19.88 17.07 -8.98
N THR A 393 20.45 18.12 -9.59
CA THR A 393 20.74 18.16 -11.02
C THR A 393 21.73 17.07 -11.43
N GLY A 394 22.75 16.81 -10.61
CA GLY A 394 23.71 15.73 -10.83
C GLY A 394 23.05 14.34 -10.84
N ALA A 395 22.16 14.06 -9.88
CA ALA A 395 21.42 12.80 -9.84
C ALA A 395 20.45 12.64 -11.03
N ALA A 396 19.72 13.70 -11.37
CA ALA A 396 18.79 13.72 -12.51
C ALA A 396 19.49 13.44 -13.85
N THR A 397 20.66 14.05 -14.07
CA THR A 397 21.47 13.85 -15.29
C THR A 397 22.10 12.46 -15.37
N LEU A 398 22.46 11.83 -14.24
CA LEU A 398 22.88 10.42 -14.20
C LEU A 398 21.76 9.45 -14.59
N VAL A 399 20.55 9.68 -14.09
CA VAL A 399 19.37 8.87 -14.47
C VAL A 399 19.11 9.02 -15.98
N GLY A 400 19.20 10.24 -16.51
CA GLY A 400 19.14 10.50 -17.95
C GLY A 400 20.19 9.72 -18.75
N ALA A 401 21.44 9.68 -18.28
CA ALA A 401 22.50 8.89 -18.92
C ALA A 401 22.19 7.37 -18.91
N GLY A 402 21.60 6.86 -17.82
CA GLY A 402 21.16 5.46 -17.72
C GLY A 402 20.10 5.11 -18.77
N ILE A 403 19.11 5.98 -18.96
CA ILE A 403 18.04 5.81 -19.96
C ILE A 403 18.62 5.82 -21.38
N VAL A 404 19.50 6.78 -21.69
CA VAL A 404 20.17 6.86 -23.01
C VAL A 404 20.96 5.59 -23.28
N ARG A 405 21.70 5.06 -22.29
CA ARG A 405 22.46 3.81 -22.41
C ARG A 405 21.58 2.60 -22.68
N LEU A 406 20.46 2.45 -21.96
CA LEU A 406 19.53 1.35 -22.17
C LEU A 406 18.91 1.40 -23.58
N SER A 407 18.56 2.60 -24.05
CA SER A 407 18.04 2.80 -25.41
C SER A 407 19.08 2.55 -26.51
N ALA A 408 20.35 2.82 -26.24
CA ALA A 408 21.44 2.57 -27.19
C ALA A 408 21.76 1.06 -27.27
N GLN A 409 21.51 0.30 -26.21
CA GLN A 409 21.78 -1.13 -26.16
C GLN A 409 20.85 -1.92 -27.10
N SER A 410 19.57 -1.54 -27.21
CA SER A 410 18.65 -2.18 -28.15
C SER A 410 19.00 -1.89 -29.60
N GLU A 411 19.34 -0.64 -29.93
CA GLU A 411 19.75 -0.23 -31.28
C GLU A 411 21.10 -0.84 -31.69
N TRP A 412 22.03 -0.98 -30.74
CA TRP A 412 23.29 -1.69 -30.98
C TRP A 412 23.07 -3.18 -31.26
N ALA A 413 22.17 -3.82 -30.52
CA ALA A 413 21.82 -5.23 -30.74
C ALA A 413 21.17 -5.45 -32.11
N GLU A 414 20.34 -4.52 -32.56
CA GLU A 414 19.73 -4.55 -33.89
C GLU A 414 20.76 -4.34 -35.00
N LEU A 415 21.66 -3.36 -34.85
CA LEU A 415 22.77 -3.13 -35.77
C LEU A 415 23.63 -4.40 -35.91
N GLN A 416 24.01 -5.01 -34.78
CA GLN A 416 24.89 -6.18 -34.75
C GLN A 416 24.26 -7.43 -35.35
N LYS A 417 22.95 -7.58 -35.24
CA LYS A 417 22.22 -8.76 -35.71
C LYS A 417 21.89 -8.70 -37.20
N ASN A 418 21.56 -7.52 -37.71
CA ASN A 418 20.91 -7.39 -39.01
C ASN A 418 21.70 -6.56 -40.05
N HIS A 419 22.67 -5.74 -39.62
CA HIS A 419 23.25 -4.67 -40.47
C HIS A 419 24.79 -4.66 -40.50
N LEU A 420 25.46 -5.60 -39.82
CA LEU A 420 26.91 -5.75 -39.88
C LEU A 420 27.29 -6.91 -40.83
N ASN A 421 28.18 -6.63 -41.77
CA ASN A 421 28.79 -7.67 -42.60
C ASN A 421 29.84 -8.48 -41.80
N ALA A 422 30.40 -9.52 -42.43
CA ALA A 422 31.39 -10.41 -41.80
C ALA A 422 32.66 -9.68 -41.30
N ASN A 423 32.93 -8.47 -41.81
CA ASN A 423 34.05 -7.62 -41.40
C ASN A 423 33.65 -6.60 -40.31
N GLY A 424 32.43 -6.67 -39.77
CA GLY A 424 31.92 -5.79 -38.73
C GLY A 424 31.64 -4.36 -39.22
N ARG A 425 31.33 -4.18 -40.50
CA ARG A 425 31.01 -2.88 -41.10
C ARG A 425 29.62 -2.90 -41.73
N VAL A 426 28.98 -1.73 -41.76
CA VAL A 426 27.75 -1.51 -42.52
C VAL A 426 28.12 -1.30 -43.99
N GLU A 427 27.39 -1.95 -44.89
CA GLU A 427 27.59 -1.81 -46.34
C GLU A 427 27.12 -0.44 -46.85
N ALA A 428 27.69 0.02 -47.98
CA ALA A 428 27.45 1.39 -48.46
C ALA A 428 26.00 1.62 -48.93
N ASP A 429 25.35 0.56 -49.39
CA ASP A 429 23.96 0.51 -49.87
C ASP A 429 22.92 0.29 -48.75
N ASP A 430 23.33 -0.10 -47.53
CA ASP A 430 22.43 -0.23 -46.38
C ASP A 430 22.14 1.14 -45.72
N GLU A 431 21.09 1.81 -46.20
CA GLU A 431 20.61 3.09 -45.65
C GLU A 431 20.18 2.99 -44.18
N THR A 432 19.55 1.87 -43.78
CA THR A 432 19.03 1.67 -42.42
C THR A 432 20.18 1.45 -41.43
N GLY A 433 21.18 0.65 -41.79
CA GLY A 433 22.39 0.47 -41.00
C GLY A 433 23.17 1.77 -40.80
N ARG A 434 23.32 2.59 -41.85
CA ARG A 434 24.00 3.90 -41.75
C ARG A 434 23.24 4.87 -40.84
N PHE A 435 21.91 4.85 -40.90
CA PHE A 435 21.07 5.66 -40.01
C PHE A 435 21.19 5.24 -38.54
N LEU A 436 21.22 3.92 -38.26
CA LEU A 436 21.45 3.39 -36.92
C LEU A 436 22.83 3.78 -36.37
N VAL A 437 23.90 3.68 -37.18
CA VAL A 437 25.25 4.12 -36.79
C VAL A 437 25.26 5.61 -36.43
N GLY A 438 24.68 6.47 -37.26
CA GLY A 438 24.62 7.92 -36.99
C GLY A 438 23.81 8.27 -35.73
N ARG A 439 22.77 7.49 -35.42
CA ARG A 439 21.99 7.65 -34.19
C ARG A 439 22.77 7.23 -32.95
N LEU A 440 23.46 6.09 -33.03
CA LEU A 440 24.32 5.58 -31.96
C LEU A 440 25.48 6.53 -31.64
N GLU A 441 26.07 7.16 -32.66
CA GLU A 441 27.13 8.17 -32.47
C GLU A 441 26.62 9.41 -31.72
N ARG A 442 25.45 9.94 -32.10
CA ARG A 442 24.81 11.07 -31.37
C ARG A 442 24.45 10.70 -29.94
N LYS A 443 23.91 9.50 -29.71
CA LYS A 443 23.61 9.01 -28.36
C LYS A 443 24.88 8.81 -27.53
N GLY A 444 25.98 8.38 -28.16
CA GLY A 444 27.29 8.29 -27.53
C GLY A 444 27.80 9.66 -27.06
N GLN A 445 27.75 10.67 -27.92
CA GLN A 445 28.15 12.05 -27.58
C GLN A 445 27.27 12.63 -26.45
N LEU A 446 25.95 12.41 -26.52
CA LEU A 446 25.01 12.82 -25.48
C LEU A 446 25.31 12.13 -24.13
N LEU A 447 25.56 10.82 -24.15
CA LEU A 447 25.90 10.05 -22.95
C LEU A 447 27.17 10.59 -22.28
N THR A 448 28.22 10.85 -23.07
CA THR A 448 29.47 11.44 -22.58
C THR A 448 29.22 12.82 -21.97
N GLY A 449 28.43 13.67 -22.62
CA GLY A 449 28.04 14.99 -22.09
C GLY A 449 27.30 14.91 -20.75
N LEU A 450 26.34 13.99 -20.63
CA LEU A 450 25.57 13.78 -19.39
C LEU A 450 26.44 13.23 -18.25
N LEU A 451 27.37 12.33 -18.54
CA LEU A 451 28.28 11.77 -17.54
C LEU A 451 29.29 12.81 -17.04
N ILE A 452 29.85 13.64 -17.93
CA ILE A 452 30.75 14.73 -17.54
C ILE A 452 30.00 15.79 -16.74
N GLY A 453 28.81 16.21 -17.21
CA GLY A 453 27.99 17.21 -16.55
C GLY A 453 27.51 16.77 -15.16
N SER A 454 27.10 15.51 -15.02
CA SER A 454 26.69 14.95 -13.72
C SER A 454 27.85 14.86 -12.72
N GLY A 455 29.03 14.41 -13.16
CA GLY A 455 30.23 14.37 -12.31
C GLY A 455 30.60 15.76 -11.77
N ALA A 456 30.56 16.79 -12.62
CA ALA A 456 30.82 18.17 -12.21
C ALA A 456 29.77 18.71 -11.23
N ALA A 457 28.48 18.45 -11.48
CA ALA A 457 27.39 18.90 -10.63
C ALA A 457 27.40 18.22 -9.25
N LEU A 458 27.63 16.90 -9.19
CA LEU A 458 27.73 16.16 -7.94
C LEU A 458 28.93 16.59 -7.11
N ALA A 459 30.10 16.76 -7.74
CA ALA A 459 31.30 17.24 -7.05
C ALA A 459 31.08 18.64 -6.47
N THR A 460 30.49 19.55 -7.26
CA THR A 460 30.18 20.93 -6.81
C THR A 460 29.17 20.93 -5.66
N GLY A 461 28.11 20.13 -5.77
CA GLY A 461 27.09 20.00 -4.73
C GLY A 461 27.64 19.40 -3.43
N ALA A 462 28.51 18.40 -3.51
CA ALA A 462 29.16 17.80 -2.34
C ALA A 462 30.10 18.79 -1.63
N VAL A 463 30.90 19.57 -2.38
CA VAL A 463 31.76 20.61 -1.82
C VAL A 463 30.94 21.69 -1.12
N LEU A 464 29.87 22.19 -1.75
CA LEU A 464 28.98 23.19 -1.15
C LEU A 464 28.24 22.66 0.09
N TYR A 465 27.89 21.38 0.10
CA TYR A 465 27.24 20.74 1.24
C TYR A 465 28.17 20.66 2.46
N LEU A 466 29.45 20.29 2.24
CA LEU A 466 30.44 20.15 3.31
C LEU A 466 30.89 21.48 3.92
N VAL A 467 30.81 22.58 3.15
CA VAL A 467 31.23 23.92 3.59
C VAL A 467 30.05 24.70 4.23
N SER A 468 28.83 24.17 4.20
CA SER A 468 27.62 24.88 4.66
C SER A 468 27.19 24.50 6.10
N PRO A 469 26.70 25.46 6.91
CA PRO A 469 26.23 25.19 8.27
C PRO A 469 24.97 24.30 8.32
N SER A 470 24.85 23.51 9.38
CA SER A 470 23.89 22.40 9.58
C SER A 470 22.46 22.86 9.98
N THR A 471 21.68 23.32 9.01
CA THR A 471 20.20 23.40 8.97
C THR A 471 19.48 22.12 8.45
N PRO A 472 18.17 21.94 8.69
CA PRO A 472 17.42 20.84 8.08
C PRO A 472 17.18 21.05 6.55
N PRO A 473 17.17 19.99 5.72
CA PRO A 473 17.00 20.09 4.27
C PRO A 473 15.58 20.55 3.88
N PRO A 474 15.42 21.47 2.91
CA PRO A 474 14.12 21.73 2.30
C PRO A 474 13.69 20.56 1.40
N PRO A 475 12.37 20.35 1.20
CA PRO A 475 11.88 19.35 0.25
C PRO A 475 12.22 19.76 -1.18
N VAL A 476 12.96 18.91 -1.90
CA VAL A 476 13.32 19.08 -3.31
C VAL A 476 12.80 17.89 -4.11
N THR A 477 12.15 18.16 -5.22
CA THR A 477 11.67 17.19 -6.20
C THR A 477 12.49 17.29 -7.49
N LEU A 478 12.85 16.14 -8.03
CA LEU A 478 13.64 16.02 -9.27
C LEU A 478 12.76 15.47 -10.37
N GLY A 479 12.69 16.19 -11.49
CA GLY A 479 12.07 15.74 -12.72
C GLY A 479 13.14 15.43 -13.76
N VAL A 480 13.00 14.32 -14.47
CA VAL A 480 13.84 14.00 -15.63
C VAL A 480 12.91 13.63 -16.79
N MET A 481 13.15 14.21 -17.96
CA MET A 481 12.49 13.80 -19.20
C MET A 481 13.55 13.47 -20.25
N ALA A 482 13.32 12.42 -21.02
CA ALA A 482 14.12 12.09 -22.19
C ALA A 482 13.19 11.81 -23.36
N GLY A 483 13.48 12.44 -24.50
CA GLY A 483 12.75 12.27 -25.74
C GLY A 483 13.71 12.12 -26.93
N PRO A 484 13.19 11.83 -28.13
CA PRO A 484 14.00 11.58 -29.32
C PRO A 484 14.86 12.77 -29.76
N GLU A 485 14.52 14.00 -29.33
CA GLU A 485 15.25 15.23 -29.68
C GLU A 485 16.12 15.79 -28.53
N GLY A 486 16.12 15.17 -27.34
CA GLY A 486 16.95 15.63 -26.22
C GLY A 486 16.52 15.15 -24.84
N ALA A 487 17.31 15.49 -23.82
CA ALA A 487 17.02 15.21 -22.42
C ALA A 487 16.99 16.50 -21.60
N GLY A 488 16.03 16.60 -20.68
CA GLY A 488 15.86 17.72 -19.77
C GLY A 488 15.80 17.25 -18.32
N ALA A 489 16.41 18.04 -17.42
CA ALA A 489 16.30 17.84 -15.98
C ALA A 489 15.70 19.11 -15.36
N SER A 490 14.76 18.93 -14.43
CA SER A 490 14.20 20.01 -13.64
C SER A 490 14.37 19.72 -12.15
N VAL A 491 14.72 20.76 -11.40
CA VAL A 491 14.78 20.72 -9.94
C VAL A 491 13.77 21.72 -9.41
N SER A 492 12.80 21.26 -8.63
CA SER A 492 11.80 22.12 -8.00
C SER A 492 11.86 21.95 -6.49
N GLY A 493 11.78 23.06 -5.76
CA GLY A 493 11.86 23.06 -4.30
C GLY A 493 11.41 24.40 -3.74
N ARG A 494 11.11 24.45 -2.43
CA ARG A 494 10.95 25.71 -1.70
C ARG A 494 12.34 26.15 -1.25
N PHE A 495 12.84 27.25 -1.82
CA PHE A 495 14.18 27.79 -1.60
C PHE A 495 14.17 29.00 -0.69
#